data_AF-A0A103ZT42-F1
#
_entry.id   AF-A0A103ZT42-F1
#
_cell.length_a   1.000
_cell.length_b   1.000
_cell.length_c   1.000
_cell.angle_alpha   90.00
_cell.angle_beta   90.00
_cell.angle_gamma   90.00
#
_symmetry.space_group_name_H-M   'P 1'
#
loop_
_entity.id
_entity.type
_entity.pdbx_description
1 polymer ?
#
loop_
_entity_poly.entity_id
_entity_poly.type
_entity_poly.pdbx_seq_one_letter_code
_entity_poly.pdbx_strand_id
1 'polypeptide(L)'
;MRAPDWNLGELDEGTADKILTNSTDQLCFTHEAAAVVRKKFVINASNANGIVNQKYRMKNLSDATQFVPYSVKLNRTDLESSSVVLPNTTSLSLEFNDRVGAGVNKTCFTPTFTTTVDKNVKAGDYSDVLTFTVVTKP
;
A
#
# COMPACT_ATOMS: atom_id res chain seq x y z
N MET A 1 -2.66 9.02 11.69
CA MET A 1 -2.18 8.10 10.63
C MET A 1 -0.73 8.44 10.34
N ARG A 2 0.12 7.44 10.09
CA ARG A 2 1.47 7.64 9.55
C ARG A 2 1.58 6.83 8.26
N ALA A 3 1.68 7.53 7.14
CA ALA A 3 2.04 6.96 5.85
C ALA A 3 3.51 7.31 5.56
N PRO A 4 4.37 6.33 5.30
CA PRO A 4 5.77 6.58 4.98
C PRO A 4 5.96 6.89 3.49
N ASP A 5 7.05 7.59 3.18
CA ASP A 5 7.56 7.67 1.82
C ASP A 5 8.35 6.39 1.51
N TRP A 6 7.80 5.57 0.62
CA TRP A 6 8.39 4.29 0.28
C TRP A 6 9.46 4.42 -0.78
N ASN A 7 10.68 4.03 -0.43
CA ASN A 7 11.77 3.88 -1.38
C ASN A 7 11.90 2.40 -1.78
N LEU A 8 11.69 2.09 -3.06
CA LEU A 8 11.79 0.72 -3.59
C LEU A 8 13.23 0.33 -3.99
N GLY A 9 14.15 1.29 -3.96
CA GLY A 9 15.50 1.16 -4.48
C GLY A 9 15.52 0.92 -5.99
N GLU A 10 16.60 0.31 -6.46
CA GLU A 10 16.73 -0.10 -7.87
C GLU A 10 15.73 -1.20 -8.23
N LEU A 11 15.12 -1.05 -9.40
CA LEU A 11 14.18 -2.00 -9.97
C LEU A 11 14.80 -2.62 -11.23
N ASP A 12 15.17 -3.89 -11.14
CA ASP A 12 15.68 -4.64 -12.27
C ASP A 12 14.59 -4.93 -13.32
N GLU A 13 15.01 -5.19 -14.55
CA GLU A 13 14.11 -5.63 -15.62
C GLU A 13 13.33 -6.89 -15.22
N GLY A 14 12.04 -6.93 -15.55
CA GLY A 14 11.15 -8.04 -15.25
C GLY A 14 10.14 -7.74 -14.16
N THR A 15 9.50 -8.78 -13.64
CA THR A 15 8.55 -8.67 -12.51
C THR A 15 9.21 -9.15 -11.23
N ALA A 16 9.18 -8.31 -10.20
CA ALA A 16 9.80 -8.60 -8.92
C ALA A 16 9.00 -8.00 -7.76
N ASP A 17 9.15 -8.61 -6.58
CA ASP A 17 8.61 -8.11 -5.33
C ASP A 17 9.67 -7.35 -4.53
N LYS A 18 9.27 -6.22 -3.94
CA LYS A 18 10.03 -5.46 -2.94
C LYS A 18 9.22 -5.44 -1.65
N ILE A 19 9.72 -6.11 -0.62
CA ILE A 19 9.10 -6.15 0.71
C ILE A 19 9.82 -5.15 1.59
N LEU A 20 9.10 -4.17 2.14
CA LEU A 20 9.67 -3.14 3.01
C LEU A 20 9.42 -3.52 4.48
N THR A 21 10.37 -4.24 5.07
CA THR A 21 10.22 -4.87 6.39
C THR A 21 10.53 -3.95 7.57
N ASN A 22 11.15 -2.78 7.34
CA ASN A 22 11.46 -1.87 8.43
C ASN A 22 10.19 -1.30 9.05
N SER A 23 10.20 -1.11 10.36
CA SER A 23 9.08 -0.50 11.08
C SER A 23 8.76 0.92 10.62
N THR A 24 9.74 1.63 10.06
CA THR A 24 9.58 2.97 9.47
C THR A 24 8.80 2.96 8.16
N ASP A 25 8.78 1.82 7.46
CA ASP A 25 8.12 1.63 6.17
C ASP A 25 6.70 1.10 6.33
N GLN A 26 6.24 0.89 7.57
CA GLN A 26 4.89 0.42 7.84
C GLN A 26 3.85 1.53 7.68
N LEU A 27 2.75 1.22 7.00
CA LEU A 27 1.56 2.04 7.03
C LEU A 27 0.81 1.76 8.34
N CYS A 28 0.63 2.77 9.19
CA CYS A 28 -0.01 2.57 10.49
C CYS A 28 -1.18 3.51 10.76
N PHE A 29 -2.26 2.92 11.26
CA PHE A 29 -3.44 3.62 11.76
C PHE A 29 -3.48 3.54 13.27
N THR A 30 -3.65 4.71 13.87
CA THR A 30 -3.80 4.88 15.31
C THR A 30 -5.26 5.19 15.59
N HIS A 31 -5.86 4.49 16.54
CA HIS A 31 -7.30 4.58 16.81
C HIS A 31 -7.62 4.13 18.24
N GLU A 32 -8.85 4.43 18.67
CA GLU A 32 -9.41 3.96 19.93
C GLU A 32 -10.09 2.60 19.73
N ALA A 33 -9.94 1.67 20.68
CA ALA A 33 -10.56 0.33 20.59
C ALA A 33 -12.08 0.42 20.32
N ALA A 34 -12.77 1.30 21.05
CA ALA A 34 -14.21 1.49 20.92
C ALA A 34 -14.65 2.02 19.55
N ALA A 35 -13.75 2.68 18.80
CA ALA A 35 -14.05 3.21 17.48
C ALA A 35 -14.03 2.12 16.39
N VAL A 36 -13.33 0.99 16.63
CA VAL A 36 -13.08 -0.05 15.63
C VAL A 36 -13.67 -1.43 15.98
N VAL A 37 -14.03 -1.66 17.24
CA VAL A 37 -14.58 -2.94 17.71
C VAL A 37 -15.78 -3.39 16.86
N ARG A 38 -15.72 -4.64 16.38
CA ARG A 38 -16.74 -5.28 15.50
C ARG A 38 -17.01 -4.55 14.17
N LYS A 39 -16.14 -3.63 13.76
CA LYS A 39 -16.26 -2.94 12.47
C LYS A 39 -15.29 -3.53 11.45
N LYS A 40 -15.73 -3.53 10.20
CA LYS A 40 -14.90 -3.86 9.05
C LYS A 40 -14.53 -2.58 8.32
N PHE A 41 -13.31 -2.53 7.82
CA PHE A 41 -12.76 -1.37 7.13
C PHE A 41 -12.30 -1.78 5.73
N VAL A 42 -12.61 -0.94 4.75
CA VAL A 42 -12.05 -1.04 3.41
C VAL A 42 -10.93 -0.02 3.30
N ILE A 43 -9.74 -0.49 3.01
CA ILE A 43 -8.60 0.36 2.66
C ILE A 43 -8.54 0.42 1.13
N ASN A 44 -8.67 1.63 0.60
CA ASN A 44 -8.49 1.95 -0.81
C ASN A 44 -7.32 2.93 -0.95
N ALA A 45 -6.77 3.02 -2.16
CA ALA A 45 -5.89 4.11 -2.53
C ALA A 45 -6.21 4.57 -3.95
N SER A 46 -6.18 5.88 -4.18
CA SER A 46 -6.04 6.45 -5.50
C SER A 46 -4.57 6.80 -5.75
N ASN A 47 -4.20 7.10 -7.00
CA ASN A 47 -2.84 7.46 -7.36
C ASN A 47 -2.79 8.67 -8.30
N ALA A 48 -1.66 9.39 -8.30
CA ALA A 48 -1.48 10.60 -9.11
C ALA A 48 -1.29 10.30 -10.61
N ASN A 49 -0.74 9.13 -10.95
CA ASN A 49 -0.40 8.77 -12.32
C ASN A 49 -1.41 7.83 -13.01
N GLY A 50 -2.55 7.57 -12.38
CA GLY A 50 -3.64 6.72 -12.91
C GLY A 50 -3.35 5.22 -12.91
N ILE A 51 -4.38 4.44 -13.25
CA ILE A 51 -4.39 2.97 -13.19
C ILE A 51 -4.56 2.40 -14.60
N VAL A 52 -3.77 1.38 -14.96
CA VAL A 52 -3.92 0.60 -16.20
C VAL A 52 -3.80 -0.87 -15.87
N ASN A 53 -4.69 -1.70 -16.43
CA ASN A 53 -4.71 -3.16 -16.19
C ASN A 53 -4.69 -3.51 -14.69
N GLN A 54 -5.46 -2.77 -13.88
CA GLN A 54 -5.55 -2.92 -12.42
C GLN A 54 -4.21 -2.73 -11.67
N LYS A 55 -3.24 -2.01 -12.27
CA LYS A 55 -1.99 -1.61 -11.62
C LYS A 55 -1.87 -0.09 -11.59
N TYR A 56 -1.32 0.43 -10.49
CA TYR A 56 -0.83 1.81 -10.42
C TYR A 56 0.40 1.96 -11.30
N ARG A 57 0.90 3.19 -11.45
CA ARG A 57 2.03 3.49 -12.35
C ARG A 57 2.95 4.52 -11.73
N MET A 58 4.21 4.16 -11.50
CA MET A 58 5.23 5.17 -11.24
C MET A 58 5.63 5.81 -12.57
N LYS A 59 5.74 7.13 -12.60
CA LYS A 59 6.09 7.92 -13.78
C LYS A 59 7.54 8.36 -13.67
N ASN A 60 8.29 8.27 -14.78
CA ASN A 60 9.65 8.78 -14.82
C ASN A 60 9.66 10.31 -14.61
N LEU A 61 10.59 10.81 -13.81
CA LEU A 61 10.69 12.23 -13.48
C LEU A 61 11.19 13.08 -14.65
N SER A 62 11.98 12.49 -15.54
CA SER A 62 12.63 13.16 -16.69
C SER A 62 11.91 12.90 -18.02
N ASP A 63 11.15 11.80 -18.13
CA ASP A 63 10.39 11.44 -19.35
C ASP A 63 8.96 11.00 -18.99
N ALA A 64 8.01 11.92 -19.03
CA ALA A 64 6.61 11.67 -18.65
C ALA A 64 5.87 10.62 -19.52
N THR A 65 6.49 10.10 -20.59
CA THR A 65 5.94 9.00 -21.40
C THR A 65 6.27 7.62 -20.82
N GLN A 66 7.22 7.54 -19.89
CA GLN A 66 7.72 6.30 -19.32
C GLN A 66 7.04 5.98 -17.99
N PHE A 67 6.59 4.74 -17.84
CA PHE A 67 5.89 4.28 -16.64
C PHE A 67 6.35 2.88 -16.22
N VAL A 68 6.45 2.68 -14.90
CA VAL A 68 6.62 1.36 -14.28
C VAL A 68 5.32 0.98 -13.56
N PRO A 69 4.58 -0.02 -14.06
CA PRO A 69 3.37 -0.49 -13.38
C PRO A 69 3.68 -1.24 -12.08
N TYR A 70 2.83 -1.06 -11.08
CA TYR A 70 2.95 -1.74 -9.80
C TYR A 70 1.62 -1.99 -9.08
N SER A 71 1.64 -2.92 -8.13
CA SER A 71 0.59 -3.14 -7.13
C SER A 71 1.19 -3.15 -5.72
N VAL A 72 0.37 -2.90 -4.70
CA VAL A 72 0.81 -2.92 -3.29
C VAL A 72 -0.03 -3.91 -2.50
N LYS A 73 0.60 -4.92 -1.91
CA LYS A 73 -0.03 -5.78 -0.90
C LYS A 73 0.32 -5.25 0.48
N LEU A 74 -0.69 -4.94 1.29
CA LEU A 74 -0.55 -4.54 2.68
C LEU A 74 -0.85 -5.73 3.58
N ASN A 75 0.16 -6.29 4.25
CA ASN A 75 0.01 -7.41 5.18
C ASN A 75 -0.01 -6.89 6.61
N ARG A 76 -1.04 -7.24 7.40
CA ARG A 76 -1.17 -6.77 8.78
C ARG A 76 -0.07 -7.38 9.65
N THR A 77 0.61 -6.55 10.43
CA THR A 77 1.81 -6.97 11.18
C THR A 77 1.52 -7.81 12.42
N ASP A 78 0.31 -7.73 12.95
CA ASP A 78 -0.14 -8.44 14.16
C ASP A 78 -1.07 -9.63 13.85
N LEU A 79 -1.40 -9.86 12.57
CA LEU A 79 -2.20 -10.98 12.09
C LEU A 79 -1.86 -11.28 10.63
N GLU A 80 -0.99 -12.25 10.42
CA GLU A 80 -0.41 -12.56 9.11
C GLU A 80 -1.46 -12.97 8.04
N SER A 81 -2.60 -13.51 8.45
CA SER A 81 -3.68 -13.91 7.54
C SER A 81 -4.52 -12.74 7.01
N SER A 82 -4.31 -11.52 7.54
CA SER A 82 -5.05 -10.33 7.12
C SER A 82 -4.22 -9.48 6.16
N SER A 83 -4.65 -9.40 4.90
CA SER A 83 -4.01 -8.54 3.91
C SER A 83 -5.01 -7.91 2.94
N VAL A 84 -4.59 -6.84 2.29
CA VAL A 84 -5.33 -6.20 1.20
C VAL A 84 -4.38 -5.89 0.05
N VAL A 85 -4.81 -6.16 -1.18
CA VAL A 85 -4.07 -5.78 -2.40
C VAL A 85 -4.66 -4.50 -2.96
N LEU A 86 -3.80 -3.58 -3.35
CA LEU A 86 -4.12 -2.29 -3.93
C LEU A 86 -3.65 -2.24 -5.40
N PRO A 87 -4.49 -1.77 -6.34
CA PRO A 87 -5.86 -1.27 -6.15
C PRO A 87 -6.85 -2.33 -5.63
N ASN A 88 -7.66 -1.97 -4.64
CA ASN A 88 -8.60 -2.89 -3.98
C ASN A 88 -9.91 -3.01 -4.79
N THR A 89 -9.81 -3.64 -5.96
CA THR A 89 -10.92 -3.78 -6.91
C THR A 89 -12.04 -4.68 -6.40
N THR A 90 -11.77 -5.55 -5.42
CA THR A 90 -12.74 -6.47 -4.81
C THR A 90 -13.42 -5.89 -3.57
N SER A 91 -13.07 -4.66 -3.14
CA SER A 91 -13.57 -4.03 -1.91
C SER A 91 -13.43 -4.96 -0.69
N LEU A 92 -12.30 -5.65 -0.62
CA LEU A 92 -11.95 -6.51 0.50
C LEU A 92 -11.88 -5.65 1.76
N SER A 93 -12.55 -6.13 2.81
CA SER A 93 -12.57 -5.47 4.09
C SER A 93 -11.80 -6.28 5.12
N LEU A 94 -11.21 -5.58 6.08
CA LEU A 94 -10.46 -6.16 7.19
C LEU A 94 -10.84 -5.51 8.51
N GLU A 95 -10.55 -6.20 9.60
CA GLU A 95 -10.75 -5.67 10.95
C GLU A 95 -9.45 -4.99 11.42
N PHE A 96 -9.58 -3.90 12.16
CA PHE A 96 -8.47 -3.29 12.87
C PHE A 96 -8.30 -3.99 14.22
N ASN A 97 -7.11 -3.84 14.82
CA ASN A 97 -6.83 -4.37 16.15
C ASN A 97 -7.74 -3.67 17.18
N ASP A 98 -8.50 -4.41 17.97
CA ASP A 98 -9.46 -3.84 18.93
C ASP A 98 -9.16 -4.27 20.37
N ARG A 99 -7.90 -4.61 20.69
CA ARG A 99 -7.49 -5.03 22.04
C ARG A 99 -7.98 -4.04 23.10
N VAL A 100 -8.90 -4.51 23.93
CA VAL A 100 -9.59 -3.73 24.97
C VAL A 100 -8.68 -3.62 26.21
N GLY A 101 -8.55 -2.41 26.77
CA GLY A 101 -7.79 -2.15 28.01
C GLY A 101 -6.37 -1.62 27.82
N ALA A 102 -5.89 -1.48 26.58
CA ALA A 102 -4.55 -1.01 26.26
C ALA A 102 -4.57 0.34 25.51
N GLY A 103 -4.92 1.44 26.18
CA GLY A 103 -4.74 2.81 25.68
C GLY A 103 -5.06 3.03 24.19
N VAL A 104 -4.23 3.84 23.52
CA VAL A 104 -4.30 4.10 22.08
C VAL A 104 -3.83 2.87 21.30
N ASN A 105 -4.72 2.29 20.47
CA ASN A 105 -4.41 1.13 19.64
C ASN A 105 -3.75 1.51 18.31
N LYS A 106 -3.01 0.57 17.75
CA LYS A 106 -2.29 0.73 16.48
C LYS A 106 -2.47 -0.50 15.61
N THR A 107 -2.82 -0.30 14.34
CA THR A 107 -2.84 -1.35 13.31
C THR A 107 -1.86 -0.95 12.22
N CYS A 108 -0.84 -1.78 12.01
CA CYS A 108 0.23 -1.54 11.05
C CYS A 108 0.22 -2.58 9.93
N PHE A 109 0.71 -2.17 8.77
CA PHE A 109 0.81 -3.01 7.59
C PHE A 109 2.23 -2.94 7.01
N THR A 110 2.80 -4.11 6.75
CA THR A 110 4.04 -4.27 5.97
C THR A 110 3.67 -4.28 4.49
N PRO A 111 4.15 -3.32 3.70
CA PRO A 111 3.88 -3.26 2.28
C PRO A 111 4.82 -4.15 1.48
N THR A 112 4.25 -4.84 0.50
CA THR A 112 4.96 -5.54 -0.56
C THR A 112 4.56 -4.92 -1.89
N PHE A 113 5.53 -4.38 -2.61
CA PHE A 113 5.35 -3.84 -3.94
C PHE A 113 5.68 -4.91 -4.97
N THR A 114 4.77 -5.17 -5.90
CA THR A 114 5.07 -5.96 -7.09
C THR A 114 5.19 -5.02 -8.27
N THR A 115 6.40 -4.88 -8.83
CA THR A 115 6.69 -4.00 -9.95
C THR A 115 6.93 -4.82 -11.22
N THR A 116 6.63 -4.27 -12.39
CA THR A 116 7.00 -4.87 -13.67
C THR A 116 7.75 -3.84 -14.51
N VAL A 117 9.06 -4.00 -14.69
CA VAL A 117 9.90 -3.15 -15.55
C VAL A 117 10.05 -3.84 -16.90
N ASP A 118 9.49 -3.24 -17.95
CA ASP A 118 9.62 -3.76 -19.32
C ASP A 118 10.98 -3.36 -19.92
N LYS A 119 11.53 -4.19 -20.81
CA LYS A 119 12.81 -3.94 -21.50
C LYS A 119 12.93 -2.59 -22.21
N ASN A 120 11.80 -1.97 -22.58
CA ASN A 120 11.77 -0.69 -23.27
C ASN A 120 11.64 0.50 -22.31
N VAL A 121 11.47 0.25 -21.02
CA VAL A 121 11.43 1.29 -19.99
C VAL A 121 12.83 1.89 -19.85
N LYS A 122 12.92 3.22 -19.97
CA LYS A 122 14.20 3.93 -19.84
C LYS A 122 14.67 3.92 -18.39
N ALA A 123 15.98 3.85 -18.19
CA ALA A 123 16.58 4.08 -16.87
C ALA A 123 16.29 5.51 -16.36
N GLY A 124 16.25 5.66 -15.04
CA GLY A 124 16.03 6.95 -14.36
C GLY A 124 15.14 6.80 -13.14
N ASP A 125 14.81 7.94 -12.53
CA ASP A 125 14.00 7.98 -11.31
C ASP A 125 12.51 7.96 -11.64
N TYR A 126 11.76 7.13 -10.91
CA TYR A 126 10.32 6.98 -11.05
C TYR A 126 9.62 7.28 -9.73
N SER A 127 8.45 7.92 -9.79
CA SER A 127 7.64 8.19 -8.59
C SER A 127 6.14 8.10 -8.86
N ASP A 128 5.36 7.84 -7.82
CA ASP A 128 3.90 8.01 -7.76
C ASP A 128 3.52 8.52 -6.37
N VAL A 129 2.31 9.06 -6.24
CA VAL A 129 1.75 9.48 -4.95
C VAL A 129 0.45 8.73 -4.74
N LEU A 130 0.39 7.94 -3.67
CA LEU A 130 -0.81 7.22 -3.25
C LEU A 130 -1.59 8.03 -2.21
N THR A 131 -2.89 8.24 -2.46
CA THR A 131 -3.80 8.83 -1.48
C THR A 131 -4.70 7.75 -0.91
N PHE A 132 -4.48 7.42 0.36
CA PHE A 132 -5.24 6.37 1.05
C PHE A 132 -6.59 6.87 1.54
N THR A 133 -7.62 6.07 1.32
CA THR A 133 -8.97 6.27 1.88
C THR A 133 -9.35 5.06 2.69
N VAL A 134 -9.74 5.28 3.95
CA VAL A 134 -10.19 4.22 4.86
C VAL A 134 -11.62 4.50 5.25
N VAL A 135 -12.51 3.57 4.93
CA VAL A 135 -13.94 3.68 5.22
C VAL A 135 -14.43 2.46 5.97
N THR A 136 -15.39 2.64 6.86
CA THR A 136 -16.12 1.52 7.46
C THR A 136 -17.04 0.90 6.43
N LYS A 137 -17.04 -0.43 6.34
CA LYS A 137 -17.99 -1.19 5.54
C LYS A 137 -19.26 -1.39 6.39
N PRO A 138 -20.45 -1.00 5.87
CA PRO A 138 -21.72 -1.26 6.54
C PRO A 138 -21.95 -2.75 6.82
#